data_AF-A0A1M3E5Z1-F1
#
_entry.id   AF-A0A1M3E5Z1-F1
#
_cell.length_a   1.000
_cell.length_b   1.000
_cell.length_c   1.000
_cell.angle_alpha   90.00
_cell.angle_beta   90.00
_cell.angle_gamma   90.00
#
_symmetry.space_group_name_H-M   'P 1'
#
loop_
_entity.id
_entity.type
_entity.pdbx_description
1 polymer ?
#
loop_
_entity_poly.entity_id
_entity_poly.type
_entity_poly.pdbx_seq_one_letter_code
_entity_poly.pdbx_strand_id
1 'polypeptide(L)'
;MIKTDIPLPELSAELPPDVQEPHYADYIPAMQSRRMSKGLKMGLTAALDCLRSSGVDAASLKAIEVGTSYGLLKDSETFLDNMITHQETALTPTAFIQSTHNTVAGAIALSLKSHVHNMTFTQRGHSFESAVKDTELILATTQGNDGYVLLGGVEEKNDTLEWLLKGDERASLEMGEGAAFLLLGNEAAGALCQLKATTIFKTNNQDTASAHINQVMAGYPCQEGRECPVIIWNSLNPGVLNYTYKITDISGTVAYNPTGAALALVIGAKTCQEQQCPVIVVNQFKEYWSVFELV
;
A
#
# COMPACT_ATOMS: atom_id res chain seq x y z
N MET A 1 9.34 8.98 9.62
CA MET A 1 8.51 10.19 9.40
C MET A 1 7.91 10.12 8.01
N ILE A 2 6.60 10.31 7.85
CA ILE A 2 5.91 10.36 6.54
C ILE A 2 5.91 11.81 6.06
N LYS A 3 6.38 12.09 4.83
CA LYS A 3 6.55 13.48 4.34
C LYS A 3 5.67 13.79 3.13
N THR A 4 5.05 14.96 3.16
CA THR A 4 4.49 15.63 1.98
C THR A 4 4.74 17.14 2.08
N ASP A 5 4.95 17.84 0.96
CA ASP A 5 5.06 19.31 0.95
C ASP A 5 3.69 19.98 0.84
N ILE A 6 2.67 19.22 0.42
CA ILE A 6 1.27 19.64 0.26
C ILE A 6 0.40 18.70 1.11
N PRO A 7 -0.68 19.18 1.76
CA PRO A 7 -1.62 18.29 2.43
C PRO A 7 -2.09 17.16 1.54
N LEU A 8 -2.27 15.97 2.13
CA LEU A 8 -2.88 14.85 1.41
C LEU A 8 -4.29 15.28 0.97
N PRO A 9 -4.71 14.92 -0.26
CA PRO A 9 -6.01 15.33 -0.78
C PRO A 9 -7.13 14.82 0.14
N GLU A 10 -8.25 15.56 0.19
CA GLU A 10 -9.45 15.09 0.90
C GLU A 10 -9.84 13.70 0.39
N LEU A 11 -9.79 12.73 1.29
CA LEU A 11 -10.22 11.36 1.00
C LEU A 11 -11.72 11.33 1.28
N SER A 12 -12.54 11.21 0.23
CA SER A 12 -13.99 11.07 0.43
C SER A 12 -14.29 9.82 1.25
N ALA A 13 -15.21 9.91 2.21
CA ALA A 13 -15.61 8.78 3.04
C ALA A 13 -16.18 7.59 2.23
N GLU A 14 -16.57 7.80 0.96
CA GLU A 14 -17.07 6.80 0.03
C GLU A 14 -16.18 6.70 -1.21
N LEU A 15 -14.89 6.39 -1.02
CA LEU A 15 -14.06 5.96 -2.16
C LEU A 15 -14.54 4.56 -2.60
N PRO A 16 -14.84 4.36 -3.90
CA PRO A 16 -15.25 3.06 -4.40
C PRO A 16 -14.06 2.08 -4.39
N PRO A 17 -14.33 0.76 -4.37
CA PRO A 17 -13.29 -0.28 -4.42
C PRO A 17 -12.48 -0.31 -5.71
N ASP A 18 -13.07 0.17 -6.81
CA ASP A 18 -12.37 0.34 -8.07
C ASP A 18 -11.50 1.61 -8.03
N VAL A 19 -10.32 1.52 -8.64
CA VAL A 19 -9.40 2.67 -8.68
C VAL A 19 -10.04 3.87 -9.39
N GLN A 20 -9.84 5.05 -8.81
CA GLN A 20 -10.09 6.32 -9.49
C GLN A 20 -8.89 6.66 -10.37
N GLU A 21 -8.99 6.34 -11.66
CA GLU A 21 -7.87 6.50 -12.59
C GLU A 21 -7.58 7.98 -12.88
N PRO A 22 -6.35 8.47 -12.63
CA PRO A 22 -5.98 9.84 -12.95
C PRO A 22 -5.80 10.04 -14.46
N HIS A 23 -5.64 11.29 -14.88
CA HIS A 23 -5.23 11.58 -16.25
C HIS A 23 -3.75 11.17 -16.46
N TYR A 24 -3.52 9.90 -16.81
CA TYR A 24 -2.17 9.31 -16.90
C TYR A 24 -1.18 10.08 -17.78
N ALA A 25 -1.65 10.85 -18.77
CA ALA A 25 -0.77 11.64 -19.62
C ALA A 25 -0.02 12.75 -18.86
N ASP A 26 -0.46 13.11 -17.66
CA ASP A 26 0.21 14.07 -16.78
C ASP A 26 1.44 13.48 -16.08
N TYR A 27 1.65 12.17 -16.19
CA TYR A 27 2.70 11.42 -15.51
C TYR A 27 3.50 10.52 -16.46
N ILE A 28 2.82 9.88 -17.42
CA ILE A 28 3.38 8.84 -18.28
C ILE A 28 3.30 9.29 -19.74
N PRO A 29 4.43 9.36 -20.48
CA PRO A 29 4.43 9.68 -21.90
C PRO A 29 3.54 8.70 -22.70
N ALA A 30 2.75 9.23 -23.65
CA ALA A 30 1.76 8.46 -24.40
C ALA A 30 2.30 7.17 -25.04
N MET A 31 3.53 7.20 -25.56
CA MET A 31 4.18 6.02 -26.15
C MET A 31 4.47 4.92 -25.12
N GLN A 32 4.84 5.29 -23.89
CA GLN A 32 5.06 4.33 -22.81
C GLN A 32 3.73 3.80 -22.29
N SER A 33 2.76 4.69 -22.07
CA SER A 33 1.42 4.35 -21.55
C SER A 33 0.69 3.31 -22.41
N ARG A 34 0.86 3.33 -23.74
CA ARG A 34 0.26 2.33 -24.66
C ARG A 34 0.77 0.90 -24.45
N ARG A 35 1.91 0.73 -23.79
CA ARG A 35 2.54 -0.57 -23.53
C ARG A 35 2.40 -1.01 -22.08
N MET A 36 1.68 -0.27 -21.24
CA MET A 36 1.54 -0.56 -19.81
C MET A 36 0.15 -1.12 -19.53
N SER A 37 0.09 -2.18 -18.73
CA SER A 37 -1.15 -2.68 -18.13
C SER A 37 -1.73 -1.68 -17.14
N LYS A 38 -2.99 -1.88 -16.75
CA LYS A 38 -3.69 -1.03 -15.77
C LYS A 38 -2.93 -0.98 -14.45
N GLY A 39 -2.58 -2.14 -13.88
CA GLY A 39 -1.80 -2.22 -12.64
C GLY A 39 -0.46 -1.48 -12.70
N LEU A 40 0.24 -1.59 -13.83
CA LEU A 40 1.50 -0.85 -14.02
C LEU A 40 1.28 0.68 -14.06
N LYS A 41 0.24 1.15 -14.73
CA LYS A 41 -0.10 2.58 -14.78
C LYS A 41 -0.49 3.12 -13.41
N MET A 42 -1.31 2.37 -12.66
CA MET A 42 -1.70 2.72 -11.30
C MET A 42 -0.47 2.86 -10.40
N GLY A 43 0.36 1.82 -10.34
CA GLY A 43 1.56 1.79 -9.51
C GLY A 43 2.56 2.90 -9.85
N LEU A 44 2.89 3.05 -11.14
CA LEU A 44 3.83 4.08 -11.59
C LEU A 44 3.28 5.48 -11.30
N THR A 45 2.00 5.73 -11.56
CA THR A 45 1.41 7.06 -11.38
C THR A 45 1.33 7.44 -9.91
N ALA A 46 0.86 6.54 -9.04
CA ALA A 46 0.80 6.79 -7.60
C ALA A 46 2.18 7.08 -7.00
N ALA A 47 3.22 6.36 -7.44
CA ALA A 47 4.60 6.61 -7.02
C ALA A 47 5.13 7.97 -7.48
N LEU A 48 4.92 8.32 -8.76
CA LEU A 48 5.33 9.62 -9.31
C LEU A 48 4.56 10.79 -8.69
N ASP A 49 3.27 10.60 -8.40
CA ASP A 49 2.43 11.60 -7.74
C ASP A 49 2.82 11.81 -6.27
N CYS A 50 3.12 10.72 -5.54
CA CYS A 50 3.66 10.79 -4.18
C CYS A 50 4.95 11.63 -4.13
N LEU A 51 5.91 11.36 -5.03
CA LEU A 51 7.13 12.16 -5.11
C LEU A 51 6.85 13.62 -5.49
N ARG A 52 6.04 13.85 -6.53
CA ARG A 52 5.71 15.20 -7.00
C ARG A 52 5.04 16.05 -5.91
N SER A 53 4.06 15.48 -5.20
CA SER A 53 3.34 16.15 -4.11
C SER A 53 4.19 16.32 -2.84
N SER A 54 5.22 15.49 -2.67
CA SER A 54 6.17 15.64 -1.57
C SER A 54 7.22 16.74 -1.77
N GLY A 55 7.37 17.24 -3.00
CA GLY A 55 8.42 18.19 -3.39
C GLY A 55 9.87 17.71 -3.20
N VAL A 56 10.06 16.44 -2.83
CA VAL A 56 11.37 15.80 -2.69
C VAL A 56 11.93 15.42 -4.06
N ASP A 57 13.20 15.74 -4.30
CA ASP A 57 13.93 15.31 -5.49
C ASP A 57 14.13 13.79 -5.46
N ALA A 58 13.88 13.12 -6.59
CA ALA A 58 14.14 11.69 -6.77
C ALA A 58 15.59 11.29 -6.47
N ALA A 59 16.56 12.22 -6.64
CA ALA A 59 17.96 12.01 -6.27
C ALA A 59 18.19 11.82 -4.76
N SER A 60 17.23 12.24 -3.92
CA SER A 60 17.27 12.05 -2.46
C SER A 60 16.71 10.70 -2.01
N LEU A 61 16.22 9.87 -2.92
CA LEU A 61 15.79 8.52 -2.58
C LEU A 61 16.98 7.64 -2.17
N LYS A 62 16.74 6.76 -1.20
CA LYS A 62 17.64 5.69 -0.77
C LYS A 62 17.10 4.32 -1.15
N ALA A 63 15.78 4.20 -1.28
CA ALA A 63 15.14 2.97 -1.70
C ALA A 63 13.76 3.19 -2.37
N ILE A 64 13.37 2.21 -3.18
CA ILE A 64 12.03 2.03 -3.74
C ILE A 64 11.55 0.65 -3.27
N GLU A 65 10.50 0.64 -2.45
CA GLU A 65 9.95 -0.57 -1.86
C GLU A 65 8.50 -0.77 -2.27
N VAL A 66 8.20 -1.88 -2.94
CA VAL A 66 6.85 -2.16 -3.45
C VAL A 66 6.34 -3.51 -2.96
N GLY A 67 5.19 -3.51 -2.29
CA GLY A 67 4.43 -4.72 -1.98
C GLY A 67 3.42 -5.06 -3.07
N THR A 68 3.40 -6.30 -3.53
CA THR A 68 2.33 -6.87 -4.38
C THR A 68 2.22 -8.36 -4.07
N SER A 69 1.02 -8.92 -3.92
CA SER A 69 0.84 -10.34 -3.60
C SER A 69 0.96 -11.24 -4.82
N TYR A 70 0.34 -10.83 -5.93
CA TYR A 70 0.25 -11.65 -7.15
C TYR A 70 0.85 -10.96 -8.38
N GLY A 71 1.41 -9.75 -8.21
CA GLY A 71 1.98 -8.99 -9.30
C GLY A 71 0.93 -8.56 -10.32
N LEU A 72 1.38 -8.31 -11.55
CA LEU A 72 0.52 -7.95 -12.66
C LEU A 72 0.06 -9.23 -13.36
N LEU A 73 -0.90 -9.91 -12.75
CA LEU A 73 -1.40 -11.20 -13.21
C LEU A 73 -1.95 -11.14 -14.63
N LYS A 74 -2.55 -10.01 -15.04
CA LYS A 74 -3.08 -9.83 -16.39
C LYS A 74 -2.00 -9.92 -17.47
N ASP A 75 -0.81 -9.41 -17.19
CA ASP A 75 0.34 -9.50 -18.10
C ASP A 75 0.86 -10.94 -18.17
N SER A 76 0.81 -11.67 -17.06
CA SER A 76 1.13 -13.11 -17.02
C SER A 76 0.15 -13.94 -17.85
N GLU A 77 -1.16 -13.71 -17.72
CA GLU A 77 -2.18 -14.35 -18.55
C GLU A 77 -1.94 -14.09 -20.03
N THR A 78 -1.76 -12.82 -20.39
CA THR A 78 -1.54 -12.40 -21.78
C THR A 78 -0.28 -13.07 -22.35
N PHE A 79 0.77 -13.18 -21.56
CA PHE A 79 1.99 -13.88 -21.97
C PHE A 79 1.75 -15.37 -22.24
N LEU A 80 1.06 -16.06 -21.32
CA LEU A 80 0.77 -17.50 -21.45
C LEU A 80 -0.22 -17.79 -22.59
N ASP A 81 -1.26 -16.98 -22.76
CA ASP A 81 -2.23 -17.12 -23.85
C ASP A 81 -1.56 -16.95 -25.22
N ASN A 82 -0.65 -15.97 -25.34
CA ASN A 82 0.14 -15.77 -26.54
C ASN A 82 1.08 -16.96 -26.81
N MET A 83 1.64 -17.56 -25.76
CA MET A 83 2.51 -18.74 -25.89
C MET A 83 1.76 -19.91 -26.50
N ILE A 84 0.55 -20.18 -26.02
CA ILE A 84 -0.33 -21.24 -26.54
C ILE A 84 -0.80 -20.90 -27.95
N THR A 85 -1.33 -19.70 -28.15
CA THR A 85 -1.94 -19.26 -29.41
C THR A 85 -0.93 -19.23 -30.55
N HIS A 86 0.29 -18.77 -30.27
CA HIS A 86 1.35 -18.66 -31.28
C HIS A 86 2.30 -19.85 -31.30
N GLN A 87 2.01 -20.91 -30.54
CA GLN A 87 2.86 -22.11 -30.44
C GLN A 87 4.33 -21.74 -30.18
N GLU A 88 4.56 -20.78 -29.29
CA GLU A 88 5.89 -20.27 -28.92
C GLU A 88 6.69 -19.57 -30.05
N THR A 89 6.11 -19.36 -31.24
CA THR A 89 6.86 -18.88 -32.43
C THR A 89 6.88 -17.35 -32.60
N ALA A 90 5.95 -16.61 -32.01
CA ALA A 90 5.76 -15.17 -32.24
C ALA A 90 5.45 -14.40 -30.94
N LEU A 91 6.25 -14.63 -29.89
CA LEU A 91 6.08 -13.98 -28.59
C LEU A 91 6.67 -12.56 -28.60
N THR A 92 5.95 -11.61 -28.01
CA THR A 92 6.50 -10.27 -27.78
C THR A 92 7.32 -10.23 -26.50
N PRO A 93 8.52 -9.63 -26.49
CA PRO A 93 9.33 -9.52 -25.26
C PRO A 93 8.66 -8.70 -24.15
N THR A 94 7.78 -7.77 -24.51
CA THR A 94 7.14 -6.84 -23.57
C THR A 94 6.26 -7.55 -22.55
N ALA A 95 5.39 -8.47 -22.98
CA ALA A 95 4.50 -9.19 -22.07
C ALA A 95 5.29 -10.02 -21.04
N PHE A 96 6.40 -10.64 -21.46
CA PHE A 96 7.27 -11.37 -20.53
C PHE A 96 7.90 -10.45 -19.49
N ILE A 97 8.51 -9.34 -19.92
CA ILE A 97 9.19 -8.39 -19.01
C ILE A 97 8.20 -7.79 -17.99
N GLN A 98 6.94 -7.60 -18.37
CA GLN A 98 5.93 -7.00 -17.50
C GLN A 98 5.20 -8.01 -16.61
N SER A 99 5.29 -9.30 -16.93
CA SER A 99 4.65 -10.38 -16.16
C SER A 99 5.29 -10.60 -14.77
N THR A 100 6.52 -10.13 -14.55
CA THR A 100 7.21 -10.32 -13.28
C THR A 100 6.66 -9.38 -12.20
N HIS A 101 6.68 -9.82 -10.93
CA HIS A 101 6.11 -9.04 -9.82
C HIS A 101 6.85 -7.71 -9.61
N ASN A 102 8.15 -7.68 -9.90
CA ASN A 102 9.00 -6.51 -9.76
C ASN A 102 8.81 -5.43 -10.84
N THR A 103 7.90 -5.63 -11.79
CA THR A 103 7.66 -4.71 -12.91
C THR A 103 7.33 -3.29 -12.45
N VAL A 104 6.50 -3.15 -11.41
CA VAL A 104 6.12 -1.82 -10.88
C VAL A 104 7.33 -1.08 -10.32
N ALA A 105 8.08 -1.71 -9.41
CA ALA A 105 9.26 -1.10 -8.80
C ALA A 105 10.36 -0.81 -9.84
N GLY A 106 10.53 -1.69 -10.82
CA GLY A 106 11.42 -1.48 -11.96
C GLY A 106 11.00 -0.29 -12.84
N ALA A 107 9.70 -0.16 -13.14
CA ALA A 107 9.18 0.95 -13.93
C ALA A 107 9.34 2.30 -13.20
N ILE A 108 9.14 2.33 -11.89
CA ILE A 108 9.40 3.51 -11.05
C ILE A 108 10.87 3.93 -11.17
N ALA A 109 11.80 3.00 -10.95
CA ALA A 109 13.23 3.30 -11.03
C ALA A 109 13.65 3.77 -12.44
N LEU A 110 13.15 3.14 -13.50
CA LEU A 110 13.42 3.56 -14.88
C LEU A 110 12.87 4.97 -15.18
N SER A 111 11.66 5.28 -14.72
CA SER A 111 11.04 6.60 -14.90
C SER A 111 11.81 7.69 -14.18
N LEU A 112 12.31 7.39 -12.97
CA LEU A 112 13.08 8.32 -12.14
C LEU A 112 14.57 8.35 -12.48
N LYS A 113 15.06 7.45 -13.36
CA LYS A 113 16.48 7.18 -13.59
C LYS A 113 17.24 6.90 -12.28
N SER A 114 16.59 6.17 -11.37
CA SER A 114 17.10 5.88 -10.05
C SER A 114 17.89 4.57 -10.02
N HIS A 115 18.99 4.56 -9.26
CA HIS A 115 19.89 3.41 -9.07
C HIS A 115 19.95 2.97 -7.60
N VAL A 116 18.99 3.41 -6.81
CA VAL A 116 18.89 3.14 -5.38
C VAL A 116 18.47 1.69 -5.13
N HIS A 117 18.49 1.25 -3.87
CA HIS A 117 17.94 -0.05 -3.49
C HIS A 117 16.50 -0.18 -3.99
N ASN A 118 16.17 -1.29 -4.65
CA ASN A 118 14.90 -1.45 -5.33
C ASN A 118 14.43 -2.89 -5.16
N MET A 119 13.42 -3.08 -4.30
CA MET A 119 12.91 -4.41 -3.97
C MET A 119 11.40 -4.48 -4.12
N THR A 120 10.95 -5.71 -4.36
CA THR A 120 9.54 -6.06 -4.45
C THR A 120 9.24 -7.21 -3.51
N PHE A 121 8.17 -7.07 -2.74
CA PHE A 121 7.77 -7.99 -1.68
C PHE A 121 6.47 -8.71 -2.07
N THR A 122 6.50 -10.05 -2.00
CA THR A 122 5.43 -10.93 -2.49
C THR A 122 4.96 -11.96 -1.46
N GLN A 123 4.82 -11.55 -0.19
CA GLN A 123 4.41 -12.36 0.95
C GLN A 123 2.88 -12.44 1.15
N ARG A 124 2.10 -12.39 0.06
CA ARG A 124 0.62 -12.39 0.08
C ARG A 124 0.10 -11.21 0.93
N GLY A 125 -0.82 -11.46 1.87
CA GLY A 125 -1.37 -10.43 2.75
C GLY A 125 -0.38 -9.71 3.66
N HIS A 126 0.91 -10.09 3.65
CA HIS A 126 2.00 -9.35 4.30
C HIS A 126 3.02 -8.75 3.31
N SER A 127 2.70 -8.66 2.01
CA SER A 127 3.60 -8.08 1.00
C SER A 127 3.96 -6.63 1.32
N PHE A 128 2.97 -5.77 1.61
CA PHE A 128 3.21 -4.37 1.95
C PHE A 128 3.92 -4.25 3.32
N GLU A 129 3.49 -5.04 4.29
CA GLU A 129 4.07 -5.12 5.63
C GLU A 129 5.56 -5.51 5.59
N SER A 130 5.94 -6.42 4.69
CA SER A 130 7.33 -6.81 4.49
C SER A 130 8.15 -5.65 3.91
N ALA A 131 7.57 -4.87 3.00
CA ALA A 131 8.16 -3.65 2.47
C ALA A 131 8.33 -2.56 3.55
N VAL A 132 7.36 -2.44 4.47
CA VAL A 132 7.48 -1.56 5.66
C VAL A 132 8.67 -1.98 6.52
N LYS A 133 8.85 -3.29 6.77
CA LYS A 133 9.97 -3.78 7.60
C LYS A 133 11.34 -3.52 6.96
N ASP A 134 11.48 -3.69 5.65
CA ASP A 134 12.73 -3.35 4.97
C ASP A 134 12.98 -1.82 5.01
N THR A 135 11.92 -1.02 4.83
CA THR A 135 11.98 0.44 4.99
C THR A 135 12.47 0.85 6.39
N GLU A 136 11.94 0.24 7.45
CA GLU A 136 12.39 0.47 8.83
C GLU A 136 13.88 0.16 9.01
N LEU A 137 14.38 -0.94 8.41
CA LEU A 137 15.80 -1.32 8.46
C LEU A 137 16.71 -0.34 7.70
N ILE A 138 16.29 0.09 6.51
CA ILE A 138 17.03 1.05 5.69
C ILE A 138 17.12 2.40 6.41
N LEU A 139 16.01 2.89 6.97
CA LEU A 139 16.00 4.15 7.71
C LEU A 139 16.78 4.07 9.04
N ALA A 140 16.75 2.93 9.72
CA ALA A 140 17.54 2.71 10.95
C ALA A 140 19.06 2.71 10.71
N THR A 141 19.50 2.33 9.51
CA THR A 141 20.92 2.33 9.12
C THR A 141 21.36 3.63 8.42
N THR A 142 20.41 4.52 8.10
CA THR A 142 20.67 5.82 7.50
C THR A 142 21.20 6.80 8.55
N GLN A 143 22.35 7.42 8.29
CA GLN A 143 22.94 8.40 9.20
C GLN A 143 22.21 9.75 9.09
N GLY A 144 21.62 10.20 10.20
CA GLY A 144 20.93 11.49 10.28
C GLY A 144 19.66 11.54 9.43
N ASN A 145 19.36 12.71 8.88
CA ASN A 145 18.17 13.00 8.07
C ASN A 145 18.41 12.83 6.56
N ASP A 146 19.37 11.98 6.17
CA ASP A 146 19.82 11.89 4.78
C ASP A 146 18.96 10.93 3.95
N GLY A 147 17.94 11.49 3.30
CA GLY A 147 17.19 10.83 2.22
C GLY A 147 15.91 10.12 2.66
N TYR A 148 15.26 9.50 1.67
CA TYR A 148 13.91 8.99 1.79
C TYR A 148 13.73 7.61 1.16
N VAL A 149 12.76 6.85 1.65
CA VAL A 149 12.29 5.60 1.06
C VAL A 149 10.91 5.83 0.46
N LEU A 150 10.77 5.51 -0.83
CA LEU A 150 9.47 5.49 -1.50
C LEU A 150 8.85 4.11 -1.29
N LEU A 151 7.84 4.03 -0.44
CA LEU A 151 7.20 2.80 -0.02
C LEU A 151 5.77 2.74 -0.56
N GLY A 152 5.35 1.63 -1.16
CA GLY A 152 3.97 1.49 -1.61
C GLY A 152 3.49 0.06 -1.77
N GLY A 153 2.18 -0.07 -1.98
CA GLY A 153 1.50 -1.32 -2.30
C GLY A 153 0.69 -1.17 -3.59
N VAL A 154 0.68 -2.22 -4.41
CA VAL A 154 -0.08 -2.26 -5.66
C VAL A 154 -0.77 -3.60 -5.84
N GLU A 155 -2.05 -3.55 -6.13
CA GLU A 155 -2.84 -4.68 -6.60
C GLU A 155 -3.78 -4.28 -7.73
N GLU A 156 -3.96 -5.17 -8.68
CA GLU A 156 -4.95 -5.03 -9.74
C GLU A 156 -6.13 -5.97 -9.53
N LYS A 157 -7.30 -5.60 -10.07
CA LYS A 157 -8.47 -6.47 -10.12
C LYS A 157 -8.57 -7.10 -11.50
N ASN A 158 -8.65 -8.42 -11.52
CA ASN A 158 -8.92 -9.20 -12.73
C ASN A 158 -9.66 -10.50 -12.35
N ASP A 159 -10.32 -11.12 -13.34
CA ASP A 159 -11.18 -12.28 -13.14
C ASP A 159 -10.44 -13.48 -12.51
N THR A 160 -9.18 -13.72 -12.90
CA THR A 160 -8.39 -14.85 -12.36
C THR A 160 -8.02 -14.62 -10.90
N LEU A 161 -7.63 -13.39 -10.55
CA LEU A 161 -7.32 -13.04 -9.17
C LEU A 161 -8.59 -13.10 -8.30
N GLU A 162 -9.71 -12.61 -8.83
CA GLU A 162 -11.01 -12.69 -8.17
C GLU A 162 -11.39 -14.14 -7.87
N TRP A 163 -11.30 -15.01 -8.87
CA TRP A 163 -11.51 -16.45 -8.73
C TRP A 163 -10.59 -17.07 -7.68
N LEU A 164 -9.29 -16.77 -7.74
CA LEU A 164 -8.27 -17.34 -6.84
C LEU A 164 -8.46 -16.90 -5.38
N LEU A 165 -8.82 -15.63 -5.16
CA LEU A 165 -8.88 -15.05 -3.83
C LEU A 165 -10.20 -15.31 -3.12
N LYS A 166 -11.31 -15.27 -3.85
CA LYS A 166 -12.64 -15.42 -3.26
C LYS A 166 -13.03 -16.89 -3.09
N GLY A 167 -12.88 -17.68 -4.15
CA GLY A 167 -13.53 -19.00 -4.22
C GLY A 167 -15.03 -18.91 -3.91
N ASP A 168 -15.66 -20.05 -3.60
CA ASP A 168 -17.09 -20.08 -3.29
C ASP A 168 -17.43 -19.40 -1.95
N GLU A 169 -16.57 -19.57 -0.93
CA GLU A 169 -16.81 -19.09 0.44
C GLU A 169 -16.81 -17.57 0.58
N ARG A 170 -16.16 -16.85 -0.33
CA ARG A 170 -16.05 -15.38 -0.30
C ARG A 170 -16.59 -14.76 -1.59
N ALA A 171 -17.44 -15.47 -2.32
CA ALA A 171 -18.02 -15.03 -3.58
C ALA A 171 -18.77 -13.68 -3.46
N SER A 172 -19.29 -13.36 -2.27
CA SER A 172 -19.97 -12.09 -1.98
C SER A 172 -19.04 -10.91 -1.66
N LEU A 173 -17.74 -11.14 -1.46
CA LEU A 173 -16.80 -10.05 -1.18
C LEU A 173 -16.53 -9.24 -2.44
N GLU A 174 -16.51 -7.91 -2.29
CA GLU A 174 -16.10 -7.03 -3.36
C GLU A 174 -14.56 -7.02 -3.45
N MET A 175 -14.02 -7.18 -4.66
CA MET A 175 -12.58 -7.05 -4.93
C MET A 175 -12.22 -5.58 -5.05
N GLY A 176 -11.17 -5.17 -4.33
CA GLY A 176 -10.55 -3.86 -4.49
C GLY A 176 -9.28 -3.93 -5.33
N GLU A 177 -8.95 -2.81 -5.96
CA GLU A 177 -7.67 -2.60 -6.66
C GLU A 177 -7.14 -1.18 -6.43
N GLY A 178 -5.87 -0.98 -6.72
CA GLY A 178 -5.27 0.34 -6.67
C GLY A 178 -3.79 0.31 -6.33
N ALA A 179 -3.27 1.53 -6.15
CA ALA A 179 -1.89 1.76 -5.75
C ALA A 179 -1.84 2.89 -4.72
N ALA A 180 -1.07 2.70 -3.66
CA ALA A 180 -0.90 3.67 -2.59
C ALA A 180 0.58 3.75 -2.21
N PHE A 181 1.12 4.98 -2.16
CA PHE A 181 2.52 5.24 -1.89
C PHE A 181 2.70 6.32 -0.84
N LEU A 182 3.75 6.18 -0.04
CA LEU A 182 4.18 7.10 1.01
C LEU A 182 5.68 7.34 0.89
N LEU A 183 6.11 8.53 1.26
CA LEU A 183 7.53 8.87 1.35
C LEU A 183 7.95 8.90 2.82
N LEU A 184 8.89 8.02 3.20
CA LEU A 184 9.36 7.90 4.58
C LEU A 184 10.80 8.39 4.70
N GLY A 185 11.09 9.18 5.75
CA GLY A 185 12.45 9.63 6.09
C GLY A 185 12.64 9.78 7.61
N ASN A 186 13.84 10.20 8.02
CA ASN A 186 14.17 10.44 9.43
C ASN A 186 13.94 11.91 9.87
N GLU A 187 13.67 12.80 8.93
CA GLU A 187 13.42 14.23 9.22
C GLU A 187 12.01 14.46 9.77
N ALA A 188 11.91 15.08 10.95
CA ALA A 188 10.63 15.44 11.55
C ALA A 188 10.03 16.74 10.97
N ALA A 189 10.86 17.64 10.47
CA ALA A 189 10.41 18.89 9.88
C ALA A 189 9.60 18.63 8.59
N GLY A 190 8.38 19.13 8.53
CA GLY A 190 7.48 18.94 7.39
C GLY A 190 6.89 17.53 7.28
N ALA A 191 7.05 16.68 8.29
CA ALA A 191 6.41 15.38 8.32
C ALA A 191 4.93 15.49 8.72
N LEU A 192 4.09 14.66 8.09
CA LEU A 192 2.68 14.49 8.44
C LEU A 192 2.50 13.81 9.79
N CYS A 193 3.24 12.72 10.00
CA CYS A 193 3.26 11.95 11.24
C CYS A 193 4.48 11.02 11.28
N GLN A 194 4.66 10.36 12.41
CA GLN A 194 5.66 9.33 12.63
C GLN A 194 4.99 7.95 12.64
N LEU A 195 5.43 7.05 11.75
CA LEU A 195 5.26 5.62 11.96
C LEU A 195 6.16 5.20 13.12
N LYS A 196 5.57 5.01 14.29
CA LYS A 196 6.28 4.76 15.55
C LYS A 196 6.60 3.28 15.73
N ALA A 197 5.65 2.42 15.38
CA ALA A 197 5.79 0.99 15.51
C ALA A 197 4.86 0.25 14.55
N THR A 198 5.29 -0.96 14.18
CA THR A 198 4.59 -1.86 13.27
C THR A 198 4.55 -3.25 13.89
N THR A 199 3.36 -3.74 14.20
CA THR A 199 3.10 -5.10 14.70
C THR A 199 2.49 -5.94 13.59
N ILE A 200 3.08 -7.10 13.28
CA ILE A 200 2.64 -8.00 12.22
C ILE A 200 2.45 -9.39 12.83
N PHE A 201 1.32 -10.04 12.59
CA PHE A 201 1.05 -11.38 13.10
C PHE A 201 0.08 -12.16 12.20
N LYS A 202 0.03 -13.47 12.39
CA LYS A 202 -0.89 -14.36 11.67
C LYS A 202 -1.80 -15.11 12.65
N THR A 203 -3.11 -15.03 12.46
CA THR A 203 -4.08 -15.82 13.23
C THR A 203 -5.44 -15.88 12.54
N ASN A 204 -6.11 -17.02 12.66
CA ASN A 204 -7.54 -17.19 12.35
C ASN A 204 -8.41 -17.12 13.61
N ASN A 205 -7.81 -17.05 14.79
CA ASN A 205 -8.52 -16.95 16.06
C ASN A 205 -8.77 -15.48 16.39
N GLN A 206 -10.06 -15.11 16.50
CA GLN A 206 -10.51 -13.75 16.77
C GLN A 206 -10.09 -13.25 18.16
N ASP A 207 -10.06 -14.12 19.16
CA ASP A 207 -9.60 -13.76 20.52
C ASP A 207 -8.11 -13.44 20.51
N THR A 208 -7.31 -14.20 19.75
CA THR A 208 -5.88 -13.92 19.57
C THR A 208 -5.67 -12.59 18.85
N ALA A 209 -6.43 -12.31 17.78
CA ALA A 209 -6.36 -11.02 17.09
C ALA A 209 -6.73 -9.86 18.03
N SER A 210 -7.82 -10.02 18.78
CA SER A 210 -8.30 -9.03 19.75
C SER A 210 -7.27 -8.78 20.84
N ALA A 211 -6.61 -9.82 21.34
CA ALA A 211 -5.57 -9.69 22.36
C ALA A 211 -4.37 -8.88 21.85
N HIS A 212 -3.88 -9.16 20.63
CA HIS A 212 -2.79 -8.38 20.03
C HIS A 212 -3.17 -6.92 19.80
N ILE A 213 -4.36 -6.65 19.26
CA ILE A 213 -4.83 -5.29 19.00
C ILE A 213 -5.02 -4.54 20.33
N ASN A 214 -5.67 -5.15 21.32
CA ASN A 214 -5.86 -4.54 22.65
C ASN A 214 -4.53 -4.25 23.36
N GLN A 215 -3.50 -5.09 23.17
CA GLN A 215 -2.16 -4.84 23.69
C GLN A 215 -1.56 -3.56 23.11
N VAL A 216 -1.71 -3.32 21.81
CA VAL A 216 -1.26 -2.06 21.17
C VAL A 216 -2.10 -0.88 21.68
N MET A 217 -3.44 -1.04 21.72
CA MET A 217 -4.35 0.01 22.17
C MET A 217 -4.13 0.42 23.63
N ALA A 218 -3.65 -0.47 24.48
CA ALA A 218 -3.31 -0.15 25.88
C ALA A 218 -2.20 0.93 25.98
N GLY A 219 -1.37 1.10 24.94
CA GLY A 219 -0.38 2.17 24.84
C GLY A 219 -0.97 3.55 24.49
N TYR A 220 -2.24 3.61 24.11
CA TYR A 220 -2.93 4.82 23.65
C TYR A 220 -4.28 4.99 24.36
N PRO A 221 -4.31 5.17 25.71
CA PRO A 221 -5.57 5.37 26.41
C PRO A 221 -6.19 6.74 26.06
N CYS A 222 -7.53 6.80 26.00
CA CYS A 222 -8.25 8.06 26.05
C CYS A 222 -7.97 8.77 27.38
N GLN A 223 -7.40 9.97 27.34
CA GLN A 223 -7.09 10.77 28.51
C GLN A 223 -8.02 11.99 28.57
N GLU A 224 -8.49 12.33 29.76
CA GLU A 224 -9.33 13.51 29.98
C GLU A 224 -8.57 14.79 29.55
N GLY A 225 -9.16 15.57 28.65
CA GLY A 225 -8.56 16.79 28.10
C GLY A 225 -7.60 16.59 26.92
N ARG A 226 -7.45 15.38 26.38
CA ARG A 226 -6.77 15.10 25.10
C ARG A 226 -7.72 14.43 24.12
N GLU A 227 -7.49 14.62 22.82
CA GLU A 227 -8.24 13.85 21.82
C GLU A 227 -7.93 12.37 21.95
N CYS A 228 -8.98 11.55 21.94
CA CYS A 228 -8.86 10.11 21.89
C CYS A 228 -8.18 9.68 20.58
N PRO A 229 -7.35 8.63 20.59
CA PRO A 229 -6.83 8.05 19.36
C PRO A 229 -7.96 7.61 18.43
N VAL A 230 -7.67 7.69 17.12
CA VAL A 230 -8.56 7.21 16.08
C VAL A 230 -8.06 5.86 15.59
N ILE A 231 -8.99 4.92 15.40
CA ILE A 231 -8.71 3.64 14.76
C ILE A 231 -9.13 3.73 13.30
N ILE A 232 -8.20 3.51 12.38
CA ILE A 232 -8.53 3.21 10.98
C ILE A 232 -8.65 1.70 10.85
N TRP A 233 -9.87 1.24 10.59
CA TRP A 233 -10.20 -0.18 10.58
C TRP A 233 -10.34 -0.69 9.15
N ASN A 234 -9.38 -1.51 8.71
CA ASN A 234 -9.46 -2.26 7.46
C ASN A 234 -9.53 -3.76 7.75
N SER A 235 -10.68 -4.22 8.22
CA SER A 235 -10.92 -5.65 8.43
C SER A 235 -12.41 -5.94 8.28
N LEU A 236 -12.72 -7.01 7.56
CA LEU A 236 -14.08 -7.51 7.40
C LEU A 236 -14.63 -8.20 8.66
N ASN A 237 -13.87 -8.22 9.76
CA ASN A 237 -14.24 -8.86 11.01
C ASN A 237 -14.49 -7.82 12.13
N PRO A 238 -15.70 -7.28 12.27
CA PRO A 238 -15.99 -6.22 13.24
C PRO A 238 -15.92 -6.66 14.72
N GLY A 239 -15.82 -7.97 15.01
CA GLY A 239 -15.94 -8.52 16.36
C GLY A 239 -14.72 -8.35 17.28
N VAL A 240 -13.70 -7.61 16.86
CA VAL A 240 -12.36 -7.65 17.46
C VAL A 240 -12.06 -6.42 18.35
N LEU A 241 -12.91 -5.39 18.34
CA LEU A 241 -12.69 -4.13 19.06
C LEU A 241 -13.67 -3.88 20.21
N ASN A 242 -13.17 -3.23 21.27
CA ASN A 242 -13.99 -2.57 22.28
C ASN A 242 -14.34 -1.14 21.82
N TYR A 243 -15.62 -0.76 21.92
CA TYR A 243 -16.21 0.49 21.40
C TYR A 243 -15.84 1.78 22.15
N THR A 244 -14.66 1.85 22.78
CA THR A 244 -14.24 3.05 23.54
C THR A 244 -13.51 4.10 22.70
N TYR A 245 -13.10 3.76 21.48
CA TYR A 245 -12.35 4.63 20.59
C TYR A 245 -13.18 5.07 19.39
N LYS A 246 -12.82 6.20 18.77
CA LYS A 246 -13.38 6.60 17.47
C LYS A 246 -12.84 5.65 16.40
N ILE A 247 -13.73 4.94 15.71
CA ILE A 247 -13.38 4.00 14.65
C ILE A 247 -13.85 4.58 13.32
N THR A 248 -12.95 4.64 12.35
CA THR A 248 -13.25 4.90 10.94
C THR A 248 -13.06 3.60 10.19
N ASP A 249 -14.17 2.94 9.86
CA ASP A 249 -14.15 1.71 9.08
C ASP A 249 -13.98 2.05 7.60
N ILE A 250 -12.89 1.54 7.01
CA ILE A 250 -12.53 1.73 5.61
C ILE A 250 -12.53 0.42 4.83
N SER A 251 -12.99 -0.68 5.45
CA SER A 251 -13.00 -2.00 4.84
C SER A 251 -13.84 -2.05 3.56
N GLY A 252 -14.90 -1.25 3.47
CA GLY A 252 -15.68 -1.08 2.24
C GLY A 252 -14.93 -0.36 1.13
N THR A 253 -14.09 0.63 1.47
CA THR A 253 -13.28 1.39 0.50
C THR A 253 -12.09 0.59 0.00
N VAL A 254 -11.37 -0.08 0.89
CA VAL A 254 -10.22 -0.92 0.53
C VAL A 254 -10.69 -2.20 -0.14
N ALA A 255 -11.88 -2.69 0.26
CA ALA A 255 -12.47 -3.94 -0.15
C ALA A 255 -11.51 -5.13 0.05
N TYR A 256 -11.74 -6.23 -0.65
CA TYR A 256 -10.90 -7.42 -0.52
C TYR A 256 -9.61 -7.27 -1.35
N ASN A 257 -8.62 -6.57 -0.77
CA ASN A 257 -7.35 -6.24 -1.41
C ASN A 257 -6.15 -6.74 -0.57
N PRO A 258 -5.29 -7.64 -1.09
CA PRO A 258 -4.13 -8.17 -0.37
C PRO A 258 -3.10 -7.14 0.12
N THR A 259 -2.97 -6.00 -0.56
CA THR A 259 -2.06 -4.91 -0.17
C THR A 259 -2.81 -3.68 0.33
N GLY A 260 -4.08 -3.85 0.71
CA GLY A 260 -4.95 -2.80 1.23
C GLY A 260 -4.39 -2.01 2.41
N ALA A 261 -3.43 -2.62 3.15
CA ALA A 261 -2.64 -1.96 4.19
C ALA A 261 -1.97 -0.67 3.70
N ALA A 262 -1.55 -0.59 2.43
CA ALA A 262 -0.92 0.60 1.87
C ALA A 262 -1.89 1.80 1.85
N LEU A 263 -3.11 1.59 1.36
CA LEU A 263 -4.15 2.62 1.36
C LEU A 263 -4.60 2.95 2.79
N ALA A 264 -4.77 1.93 3.63
CA ALA A 264 -5.11 2.12 5.04
C ALA A 264 -4.08 3.00 5.78
N LEU A 265 -2.78 2.82 5.49
CA LEU A 265 -1.71 3.62 6.08
C LEU A 265 -1.72 5.07 5.56
N VAL A 266 -2.03 5.30 4.29
CA VAL A 266 -2.21 6.65 3.72
C VAL A 266 -3.40 7.36 4.37
N ILE A 267 -4.54 6.68 4.53
CA ILE A 267 -5.71 7.21 5.25
C ILE A 267 -5.33 7.51 6.71
N GLY A 268 -4.56 6.64 7.36
CA GLY A 268 -4.03 6.87 8.69
C GLY A 268 -3.18 8.14 8.78
N ALA A 269 -2.26 8.34 7.83
CA ALA A 269 -1.41 9.53 7.79
C ALA A 269 -2.22 10.83 7.56
N LYS A 270 -3.22 10.79 6.67
CA LYS A 270 -4.18 11.89 6.47
C LYS A 270 -4.97 12.19 7.75
N THR A 271 -5.40 11.14 8.46
CA THR A 271 -6.11 11.29 9.73
C THR A 271 -5.24 11.94 10.80
N CYS A 272 -3.95 11.59 10.89
CA CYS A 272 -3.00 12.29 11.76
C CYS A 272 -2.89 13.77 11.43
N GLN A 273 -2.81 14.11 10.13
CA GLN A 273 -2.74 15.50 9.67
C GLN A 273 -3.98 16.31 10.07
N GLU A 274 -5.16 15.73 9.97
CA GLU A 274 -6.44 16.43 10.21
C GLU A 274 -6.80 16.53 11.69
N GLN A 275 -6.66 15.42 12.42
CA GLN A 275 -7.15 15.32 13.80
C GLN A 275 -6.05 15.59 14.82
N GLN A 276 -4.78 15.63 14.43
CA GLN A 276 -3.65 15.93 15.32
C GLN A 276 -3.63 15.02 16.57
N CYS A 277 -4.06 13.77 16.41
CA CYS A 277 -4.10 12.75 17.45
C CYS A 277 -3.36 11.48 16.98
N PRO A 278 -2.97 10.58 17.90
CA PRO A 278 -2.48 9.27 17.53
C PRO A 278 -3.51 8.51 16.69
N VAL A 279 -3.03 7.79 15.67
CA VAL A 279 -3.87 6.98 14.79
C VAL A 279 -3.35 5.55 14.77
N ILE A 280 -4.24 4.60 15.00
CA ILE A 280 -3.94 3.16 14.97
C ILE A 280 -4.59 2.58 13.72
N VAL A 281 -3.78 2.17 12.77
CA VAL A 281 -4.26 1.55 11.53
C VAL A 281 -4.24 0.04 11.73
N VAL A 282 -5.41 -0.59 11.75
CA VAL A 282 -5.54 -2.05 11.82
C VAL A 282 -5.91 -2.55 10.44
N ASN A 283 -5.13 -3.49 9.91
CA ASN A 283 -5.37 -4.13 8.64
C ASN A 283 -5.45 -5.64 8.80
N GLN A 284 -6.39 -6.26 8.08
CA GLN A 284 -6.53 -7.70 7.96
C GLN A 284 -6.76 -8.10 6.51
N PHE A 285 -5.97 -9.05 6.03
CA PHE A 285 -6.29 -9.82 4.84
C PHE A 285 -6.23 -11.33 5.16
N LYS A 286 -7.36 -12.03 5.15
CA LYS A 286 -7.45 -13.43 5.62
C LYS A 286 -6.89 -13.57 7.05
N GLU A 287 -5.93 -14.46 7.29
CA GLU A 287 -5.28 -14.63 8.58
C GLU A 287 -4.13 -13.64 8.84
N TYR A 288 -3.82 -12.77 7.89
CA TYR A 288 -2.69 -11.85 7.92
C TYR A 288 -3.14 -10.53 8.55
N TRP A 289 -2.55 -10.20 9.71
CA TRP A 289 -2.87 -9.00 10.45
C TRP A 289 -1.67 -8.07 10.53
N SER A 290 -1.95 -6.77 10.53
CA SER A 290 -0.98 -5.73 10.82
C SER A 290 -1.63 -4.59 11.61
N VAL A 291 -0.84 -4.00 12.52
CA VAL A 291 -1.21 -2.83 13.29
C VAL A 291 -0.08 -1.82 13.17
N PHE A 292 -0.38 -0.64 12.62
CA PHE A 292 0.55 0.47 12.48
C PHE A 292 0.20 1.57 13.48
N GLU A 293 1.19 2.03 14.22
CA GLU A 293 1.06 3.10 15.20
C GLU A 293 1.59 4.40 14.61
N LEU A 294 0.69 5.36 14.34
CA LEU A 294 1.03 6.69 13.83
C LEU A 294 0.86 7.73 14.94
N VAL A 295 1.88 8.58 15.14
CA VAL A 295 1.90 9.65 16.15
C VAL A 295 2.39 10.98 15.62
#